data_AF-T1DDJ5-F1
#
_entry.id   AF-T1DDJ5-F1
#
_cell.length_a   1.000
_cell.length_b   1.000
_cell.length_c   1.000
_cell.angle_alpha   90.00
_cell.angle_beta   90.00
_cell.angle_gamma   90.00
#
_symmetry.space_group_name_H-M   'P 1'
#
loop_
_entity.id
_entity.type
_entity.pdbx_description
1 polymer ?
#
loop_
_entity_poly.entity_id
_entity_poly.type
_entity_poly.pdbx_seq_one_letter_code
_entity_poly.pdbx_strand_id
1 'polypeptide(L)'
;FKAAHELNPELEARYAANRLGLTRQLHFSPRSEKSLDVTLSLNGIPVATVELKNPLTGQRVEDARRQYKQDRDPREPIFEFKRRTLVHFAADTESVLMTTRLAGPATHFLPFNKGCDGGAGNPPDPAGRTYRTAYLWEEVLQRDSLLDLLARFTPPADRREAR
;
A
#
# COMPACT_ATOMS: atom_id res chain seq x y z
N PHE A 1 15.30 -10.00 3.51
CA PHE A 1 14.92 -9.07 4.59
C PHE A 1 16.20 -8.60 5.28
N LYS A 2 16.21 -7.38 5.83
CA LYS A 2 17.41 -6.81 6.46
C LYS A 2 17.81 -7.63 7.68
N ALA A 3 19.10 -7.86 7.89
CA ALA A 3 19.56 -8.61 9.05
C ALA A 3 19.49 -7.74 10.31
N ALA A 4 19.16 -8.34 11.46
CA ALA A 4 19.13 -7.65 12.75
C ALA A 4 20.55 -7.33 13.29
N HIS A 5 21.56 -8.04 12.77
CA HIS A 5 22.98 -7.83 13.05
C HIS A 5 23.78 -8.00 11.74
N GLU A 6 24.91 -7.31 11.60
CA GLU A 6 25.82 -7.31 10.43
C GLU A 6 26.46 -8.69 10.10
N LEU A 7 26.01 -9.76 10.75
CA LEU A 7 26.62 -11.09 10.75
C LEU A 7 26.14 -12.01 9.62
N ASN A 8 25.28 -11.55 8.71
CA ASN A 8 24.84 -12.38 7.58
C ASN A 8 24.94 -11.64 6.22
N PRO A 9 26.11 -11.66 5.58
CA PRO A 9 26.34 -11.06 4.26
C PRO A 9 25.39 -11.56 3.17
N GLU A 10 24.93 -12.81 3.26
CA GLU A 10 23.98 -13.38 2.29
C GLU A 10 22.58 -12.75 2.42
N LEU A 11 22.13 -12.49 3.65
CA LEU A 11 20.85 -11.80 3.89
C LEU A 11 20.91 -10.34 3.41
N GLU A 12 22.02 -9.65 3.65
CA GLU A 12 22.22 -8.28 3.15
C GLU A 12 22.27 -8.24 1.62
N ALA A 13 22.98 -9.17 0.98
CA ALA A 13 22.97 -9.28 -0.48
C ALA A 13 21.57 -9.53 -1.04
N ARG A 14 20.79 -10.43 -0.43
CA ARG A 14 19.38 -10.68 -0.81
C ARG A 14 18.49 -9.47 -0.56
N TYR A 15 18.71 -8.74 0.53
CA TYR A 15 17.98 -7.52 0.83
C TYR A 15 18.29 -6.42 -0.18
N ALA A 16 19.55 -6.24 -0.56
CA ALA A 16 19.98 -5.29 -1.57
C ALA A 16 19.43 -5.65 -2.97
N ALA A 17 19.32 -6.95 -3.27
CA ALA A 17 18.77 -7.44 -4.54
C ALA A 17 17.27 -7.16 -4.73
N ASN A 18 16.53 -6.83 -3.68
CA ASN A 18 15.12 -6.46 -3.78
C ASN A 18 14.94 -5.16 -4.56
N ARG A 19 14.17 -5.24 -5.65
CA ARG A 19 13.79 -4.10 -6.49
C ARG A 19 12.35 -3.70 -6.21
N LEU A 20 12.15 -2.47 -5.76
CA LEU A 20 10.82 -1.88 -5.69
C LEU A 20 10.49 -1.19 -7.01
N GLY A 21 9.27 -1.42 -7.48
CA GLY A 21 8.73 -0.76 -8.67
C GLY A 21 7.47 0.02 -8.33
N LEU A 22 7.29 1.16 -8.97
CA LEU A 22 6.09 1.98 -8.91
C LEU A 22 5.47 2.04 -10.30
N THR A 23 4.20 1.66 -10.42
CA THR A 23 3.43 1.80 -11.66
C THR A 23 2.29 2.77 -11.42
N ARG A 24 2.20 3.79 -12.26
CA ARG A 24 1.06 4.73 -12.29
C ARG A 24 0.00 4.20 -13.25
N GLN A 25 -1.27 4.38 -12.92
CA GLN A 25 -2.39 4.02 -13.80
C GLN A 25 -2.28 2.56 -14.30
N LEU A 26 -2.12 1.63 -13.37
CA LEU A 26 -2.01 0.21 -13.71
C LEU A 26 -3.35 -0.33 -14.17
N HIS A 27 -3.48 -0.66 -15.45
CA HIS A 27 -4.57 -1.47 -15.98
C HIS A 27 -4.41 -2.92 -15.52
N PHE A 28 -5.37 -3.42 -14.75
CA PHE A 28 -5.22 -4.68 -14.03
C PHE A 28 -6.10 -5.82 -14.55
N SER A 29 -6.94 -5.56 -15.56
CA SER A 29 -7.88 -6.52 -16.11
C SER A 29 -7.85 -6.50 -17.64
N PRO A 30 -7.79 -7.66 -18.32
CA PRO A 30 -7.95 -7.70 -19.78
C PRO A 30 -9.42 -7.48 -20.20
N ARG A 31 -10.34 -7.40 -19.24
CA ARG A 31 -11.79 -7.25 -19.48
C ARG A 31 -12.30 -5.86 -19.13
N SER A 32 -11.42 -4.95 -18.69
CA SER A 32 -11.80 -3.63 -18.22
C SER A 32 -10.66 -2.63 -18.38
N GLU A 33 -10.99 -1.43 -18.87
CA GLU A 33 -10.05 -0.30 -18.94
C GLU A 33 -9.83 0.40 -17.60
N LYS A 34 -10.36 -0.14 -16.50
CA LYS A 34 -10.14 0.42 -15.17
C LYS A 34 -8.66 0.30 -14.77
N SER A 35 -8.15 1.38 -14.21
CA SER A 35 -6.79 1.47 -13.69
C SER A 35 -6.80 1.69 -12.17
N LEU A 36 -5.67 1.36 -11.54
CA LEU A 36 -5.29 1.80 -10.19
C LEU A 36 -4.34 2.99 -10.30
N ASP A 37 -4.55 4.04 -9.51
CA ASP A 37 -3.73 5.25 -9.61
C ASP A 37 -2.23 4.99 -9.38
N VAL A 38 -1.90 4.24 -8.33
CA VAL A 38 -0.54 3.81 -8.01
C VAL A 38 -0.53 2.34 -7.56
N THR A 39 0.43 1.58 -8.07
CA THR A 39 0.73 0.22 -7.59
C THR A 39 2.22 0.12 -7.26
N LEU A 40 2.53 -0.31 -6.05
CA LEU A 40 3.88 -0.66 -5.63
C LEU A 40 4.09 -2.16 -5.79
N SER A 41 5.27 -2.52 -6.26
CA SER A 41 5.66 -3.91 -6.53
C SER A 41 7.01 -4.22 -5.93
N LEU A 42 7.21 -5.46 -5.52
CA LEU A 42 8.48 -6.01 -5.10
C LEU A 42 8.89 -7.10 -6.10
N ASN A 43 10.02 -6.90 -6.78
CA ASN A 43 10.52 -7.80 -7.82
C ASN A 43 9.47 -8.10 -8.91
N GLY A 44 8.61 -7.11 -9.23
CA GLY A 44 7.54 -7.23 -10.22
C GLY A 44 6.21 -7.80 -9.68
N ILE A 45 6.16 -8.23 -8.42
CA ILE A 45 4.93 -8.70 -7.77
C ILE A 45 4.24 -7.51 -7.08
N PRO A 46 2.98 -7.16 -7.41
CA PRO A 46 2.25 -6.11 -6.71
C PRO A 46 2.11 -6.43 -5.21
N VAL A 47 2.40 -5.47 -4.35
CA VAL A 47 2.34 -5.61 -2.88
C VAL A 47 1.44 -4.58 -2.21
N ALA A 48 1.30 -3.39 -2.80
CA ALA A 48 0.41 -2.35 -2.31
C ALA A 48 -0.24 -1.57 -3.47
N THR A 49 -1.47 -1.10 -3.28
CA THR A 49 -2.14 -0.19 -4.22
C THR A 49 -2.56 1.08 -3.50
N VAL A 50 -2.62 2.20 -4.23
CA VAL A 50 -3.10 3.48 -3.73
C VAL A 50 -4.06 4.08 -4.74
N GLU A 51 -5.25 4.46 -4.27
CA GLU A 51 -6.17 5.33 -5.02
C GLU A 51 -6.05 6.74 -4.43
N LEU A 52 -5.81 7.73 -5.30
CA LEU A 52 -5.51 9.10 -4.92
C LEU A 52 -6.69 10.00 -5.28
N LYS A 53 -7.00 10.94 -4.38
CA LYS A 53 -8.04 11.96 -4.58
C LYS A 53 -7.52 13.34 -4.21
N ASN A 54 -8.14 14.38 -4.77
CA ASN A 54 -7.76 15.75 -4.52
C ASN A 54 -9.00 16.56 -4.04
N PRO A 55 -9.03 17.02 -2.78
CA PRO A 55 -10.15 17.77 -2.26
C PRO A 55 -10.39 19.09 -3.01
N LEU A 56 -9.36 19.65 -3.66
CA LEU A 56 -9.46 20.86 -4.49
C LEU A 56 -10.34 20.64 -5.73
N THR A 57 -10.47 19.39 -6.20
CA THR A 57 -11.36 19.01 -7.31
C THR A 57 -12.66 18.38 -6.82
N GLY A 58 -12.97 18.51 -5.53
CA GLY A 58 -14.18 17.98 -4.91
C GLY A 58 -14.15 16.48 -4.61
N GLN A 59 -13.00 15.81 -4.77
CA GLN A 59 -12.85 14.39 -4.48
C GLN A 59 -12.06 14.16 -3.18
N ARG A 60 -12.57 13.31 -2.31
CA ARG A 60 -12.00 13.02 -0.98
C ARG A 60 -11.67 11.54 -0.81
N VAL A 61 -11.00 11.19 0.28
CA VAL A 61 -10.63 9.81 0.62
C VAL A 61 -11.82 8.84 0.60
N GLU A 62 -13.02 9.31 0.94
CA GLU A 62 -14.25 8.51 0.87
C GLU A 62 -14.66 8.13 -0.56
N ASP A 63 -14.29 8.94 -1.56
CA ASP A 63 -14.50 8.59 -2.97
C ASP A 63 -13.57 7.46 -3.41
N ALA A 64 -12.30 7.49 -2.98
CA ALA A 64 -11.37 6.37 -3.19
C ALA A 64 -11.85 5.10 -2.48
N ARG A 65 -12.31 5.21 -1.23
CA ARG A 65 -12.90 4.09 -0.48
C ARG A 65 -14.11 3.51 -1.21
N ARG A 66 -15.01 4.38 -1.72
CA ARG A 66 -16.18 3.95 -2.50
C ARG A 66 -15.76 3.26 -3.79
N GLN A 67 -14.78 3.81 -4.51
CA GLN A 67 -14.20 3.22 -5.72
C GLN A 67 -13.68 1.80 -5.46
N TYR A 68 -12.92 1.58 -4.38
CA TYR A 68 -12.52 0.22 -3.98
C TYR A 68 -13.69 -0.70 -3.69
N LYS A 69 -14.75 -0.21 -3.03
CA LYS A 69 -15.90 -1.03 -2.65
C LYS A 69 -16.82 -1.40 -3.82
N GLN A 70 -16.94 -0.50 -4.80
CA GLN A 70 -17.97 -0.58 -5.84
C GLN A 70 -17.38 -0.94 -7.21
N ASP A 71 -16.19 -0.43 -7.53
CA ASP A 71 -15.63 -0.52 -8.87
C ASP A 71 -14.52 -1.56 -9.02
N ARG A 72 -13.96 -2.05 -7.92
CA ARG A 72 -12.89 -3.05 -7.89
C ARG A 72 -13.48 -4.41 -7.55
N ASP A 73 -13.54 -5.30 -8.54
CA ASP A 73 -13.99 -6.68 -8.32
C ASP A 73 -12.93 -7.44 -7.51
N PRO A 74 -13.23 -7.91 -6.28
CA PRO A 74 -12.27 -8.64 -5.46
C PRO A 74 -11.75 -9.95 -6.07
N ARG A 75 -12.39 -10.43 -7.14
CA ARG A 75 -11.99 -11.63 -7.89
C ARG A 75 -10.92 -11.35 -8.95
N GLU A 76 -10.60 -10.08 -9.22
CA GLU A 76 -9.46 -9.77 -10.09
C GLU A 76 -8.14 -10.20 -9.41
N PRO A 77 -7.18 -10.79 -10.14
CA PRO A 77 -5.99 -11.41 -9.53
C PRO A 77 -5.14 -10.47 -8.66
N ILE A 78 -5.19 -9.16 -8.89
CA ILE A 78 -4.47 -8.16 -8.09
C ILE A 78 -5.13 -7.90 -6.72
N PHE A 79 -6.44 -8.15 -6.59
CA PHE A 79 -7.24 -7.89 -5.38
C PHE A 79 -7.55 -9.16 -4.59
N GLU A 80 -7.21 -10.33 -5.12
CA GLU A 80 -7.44 -11.59 -4.46
C GLU A 80 -6.65 -11.67 -3.13
N PHE A 81 -7.39 -11.92 -2.06
CA PHE A 81 -6.85 -11.87 -0.70
C PHE A 81 -5.67 -12.83 -0.52
N LYS A 82 -4.57 -12.32 0.08
CA LYS A 82 -3.33 -13.06 0.35
C LYS A 82 -2.61 -13.64 -0.88
N ARG A 83 -2.95 -13.21 -2.10
CA ARG A 83 -2.29 -13.73 -3.31
C ARG A 83 -1.21 -12.80 -3.86
N ARG A 84 -1.49 -11.50 -3.96
CA ARG A 84 -0.57 -10.50 -4.51
C ARG A 84 -0.49 -9.27 -3.62
N THR A 85 -1.48 -8.38 -3.73
CA THR A 85 -1.51 -7.14 -2.96
C THR A 85 -1.89 -7.43 -1.51
N LEU A 86 -1.13 -6.88 -0.58
CA LEU A 86 -1.32 -7.09 0.86
C LEU A 86 -2.06 -5.93 1.52
N VAL A 87 -2.00 -4.73 0.92
CA VAL A 87 -2.64 -3.53 1.44
C VAL A 87 -3.12 -2.62 0.31
N HIS A 88 -4.29 -2.03 0.52
CA HIS A 88 -4.91 -1.05 -0.36
C HIS A 88 -5.11 0.24 0.42
N PHE A 89 -4.50 1.32 -0.05
CA PHE A 89 -4.63 2.65 0.51
C PHE A 89 -5.62 3.48 -0.32
N ALA A 90 -6.52 4.16 0.37
CA ALA A 90 -7.28 5.28 -0.17
C ALA A 90 -6.70 6.54 0.46
N ALA A 91 -6.27 7.51 -0.34
CA ALA A 91 -5.64 8.72 0.18
C ALA A 91 -6.13 9.98 -0.55
N ASP A 92 -6.26 11.06 0.21
CA ASP A 92 -6.30 12.42 -0.31
C ASP A 92 -5.19 13.27 0.34
N THR A 93 -5.24 14.60 0.22
CA THR A 93 -4.21 15.49 0.79
C THR A 93 -4.26 15.56 2.32
N GLU A 94 -5.38 15.15 2.93
CA GLU A 94 -5.67 15.32 4.36
C GLU A 94 -5.66 13.99 5.13
N SER A 95 -6.11 12.91 4.51
CA SER A 95 -6.39 11.63 5.17
C SER A 95 -6.01 10.42 4.34
N VAL A 96 -5.61 9.35 5.04
CA VAL A 96 -5.35 8.03 4.50
C VAL A 96 -6.20 7.01 5.23
N LEU A 97 -6.86 6.14 4.47
CA LEU A 97 -7.52 4.93 4.93
C LEU A 97 -6.81 3.72 4.33
N MET A 98 -6.83 2.59 5.04
CA MET A 98 -6.27 1.34 4.52
C MET A 98 -7.22 0.15 4.70
N THR A 99 -7.04 -0.87 3.87
CA THR A 99 -7.62 -2.19 4.06
C THR A 99 -6.69 -3.28 3.54
N THR A 100 -6.73 -4.46 4.14
CA THR A 100 -5.93 -5.63 3.72
C THR A 100 -6.75 -6.63 2.89
N ARG A 101 -8.06 -6.41 2.75
CA ARG A 101 -8.95 -7.29 2.01
C ARG A 101 -10.11 -6.52 1.39
N LEU A 102 -10.20 -6.55 0.07
CA LEU A 102 -11.42 -6.14 -0.62
C LEU A 102 -12.48 -7.24 -0.53
N ALA A 103 -13.69 -6.84 -0.16
CA ALA A 103 -14.89 -7.68 -0.05
C ALA A 103 -16.11 -6.93 -0.62
N GLY A 104 -15.89 -6.15 -1.68
CA GLY A 104 -16.93 -5.31 -2.28
C GLY A 104 -17.53 -4.33 -1.26
N PRO A 105 -18.86 -4.19 -1.18
CA PRO A 105 -19.52 -3.32 -0.19
C PRO A 105 -19.13 -3.60 1.27
N ALA A 106 -18.88 -4.86 1.60
CA ALA A 106 -18.50 -5.32 2.94
C ALA A 106 -17.04 -5.01 3.32
N THR A 107 -16.24 -4.44 2.40
CA THR A 107 -14.86 -4.04 2.70
C THR A 107 -14.81 -3.11 3.91
N HIS A 108 -13.98 -3.44 4.89
CA HIS A 108 -13.73 -2.57 6.03
C HIS A 108 -12.43 -1.81 5.84
N PHE A 109 -12.51 -0.48 5.96
CA PHE A 109 -11.35 0.41 5.91
C PHE A 109 -11.08 0.93 7.32
N LEU A 110 -9.81 0.89 7.70
CA LEU A 110 -9.30 1.43 8.95
C LEU A 110 -8.64 2.79 8.68
N PRO A 111 -8.76 3.77 9.60
CA PRO A 111 -7.94 4.97 9.55
C PRO A 111 -6.46 4.62 9.57
N PHE A 112 -5.67 5.28 8.73
CA PHE A 112 -4.21 5.11 8.68
C PHE A 112 -3.47 6.42 8.98
N ASN A 113 -4.15 7.37 9.62
CA ASN A 113 -3.62 8.68 9.95
C ASN A 113 -2.68 8.65 11.17
N LYS A 114 -1.73 9.59 11.26
CA LYS A 114 -0.75 9.71 12.38
C LYS A 114 -1.37 10.15 13.71
N GLY A 115 -2.60 10.68 13.68
CA GLY A 115 -3.18 11.43 14.79
C GLY A 115 -2.62 12.86 14.86
N CYS A 116 -3.34 13.76 15.53
CA CYS A 116 -2.92 15.14 15.73
C CYS A 116 -3.28 15.57 17.15
N ASP A 117 -2.28 15.83 18.01
CA ASP A 117 -2.46 16.32 19.38
C ASP A 117 -3.45 15.48 20.24
N GLY A 118 -3.38 14.16 20.11
CA GLY A 118 -4.29 13.23 20.80
C GLY A 118 -5.64 13.02 20.11
N GLY A 119 -5.88 13.71 18.98
CA GLY A 119 -7.07 13.57 18.15
C GLY A 119 -6.84 12.81 16.85
N ALA A 120 -7.91 12.70 16.05
CA ALA A 120 -7.89 12.10 14.72
C ALA A 120 -7.26 13.04 13.66
N GLY A 121 -6.92 12.47 12.50
CA GLY A 121 -6.34 13.22 11.38
C GLY A 121 -4.81 13.20 11.40
N ASN A 122 -4.19 14.09 10.63
CA ASN A 122 -2.73 14.16 10.48
C ASN A 122 -2.23 15.55 10.92
N PRO A 123 -1.02 15.64 11.49
CA PRO A 123 -0.43 16.92 11.82
C PRO A 123 -0.16 17.72 10.54
N PRO A 124 -0.03 19.06 10.63
CA PRO A 124 0.49 19.86 9.53
C PRO A 124 1.82 19.31 9.01
N ASP A 125 2.03 19.40 7.70
CA ASP A 125 3.31 19.00 7.10
C ASP A 125 4.44 19.88 7.68
N PRO A 126 5.54 19.29 8.21
CA PRO A 126 6.62 20.05 8.82
C PRO A 126 7.35 21.00 7.85
N ALA A 127 7.33 20.69 6.55
CA ALA A 127 7.91 21.52 5.51
C ALA A 127 6.91 22.57 4.97
N GLY A 128 5.73 22.70 5.58
CA GLY A 128 4.70 23.68 5.22
C GLY A 128 3.95 23.37 3.93
N ARG A 129 4.04 22.13 3.41
CA ARG A 129 3.31 21.72 2.21
C ARG A 129 1.84 21.48 2.50
N THR A 130 1.03 21.48 1.46
CA THR A 130 -0.43 21.25 1.55
C THR A 130 -0.82 19.79 1.77
N TYR A 131 0.16 18.87 1.84
CA TYR A 131 -0.10 17.44 1.93
C TYR A 131 0.19 16.90 3.32
N ARG A 132 -0.82 16.83 4.18
CA ARG A 132 -0.70 16.21 5.50
C ARG A 132 -0.51 14.70 5.44
N THR A 133 -0.74 14.11 4.29
CA THR A 133 -0.52 12.69 3.99
C THR A 133 0.88 12.39 3.46
N ALA A 134 1.80 13.36 3.45
CA ALA A 134 3.17 13.18 2.95
C ALA A 134 3.93 12.02 3.59
N TYR A 135 3.68 11.75 4.87
CA TYR A 135 4.25 10.60 5.58
C TYR A 135 3.98 9.26 4.86
N LEU A 136 2.90 9.14 4.07
CA LEU A 136 2.61 7.91 3.36
C LEU A 136 3.74 7.58 2.39
N TRP A 137 4.26 8.53 1.61
CA TRP A 137 5.36 8.26 0.67
C TRP A 137 6.74 8.55 1.24
N GLU A 138 6.88 9.50 2.17
CA GLU A 138 8.17 9.87 2.75
C GLU A 138 8.61 8.91 3.85
N GLU A 139 7.68 8.28 4.56
CA GLU A 139 7.97 7.40 5.70
C GLU A 139 7.52 5.95 5.42
N VAL A 140 6.24 5.74 5.08
CA VAL A 140 5.64 4.38 5.05
C VAL A 140 6.01 3.59 3.81
N LEU A 141 5.89 4.19 2.62
CA LEU A 141 6.18 3.55 1.33
C LEU A 141 7.65 3.69 0.93
N GLN A 142 8.49 4.29 1.78
CA GLN A 142 9.93 4.29 1.61
C GLN A 142 10.45 2.85 1.58
N ARG A 143 11.49 2.60 0.77
CA ARG A 143 11.98 1.25 0.49
C ARG A 143 12.18 0.38 1.72
N ASP A 144 12.94 0.88 2.69
CA ASP A 144 13.33 0.10 3.84
C ASP A 144 12.15 -0.08 4.80
N SER A 145 11.33 0.95 4.99
CA SER A 145 10.08 0.86 5.75
C SER A 145 9.12 -0.17 5.16
N LEU A 146 8.90 -0.14 3.85
CA LEU A 146 8.00 -1.08 3.16
C LEU A 146 8.54 -2.51 3.24
N LEU A 147 9.83 -2.72 3.01
CA LEU A 147 10.43 -4.05 3.10
C LEU A 147 10.42 -4.61 4.53
N ASP A 148 10.60 -3.76 5.55
CA ASP A 148 10.49 -4.15 6.96
C ASP A 148 9.04 -4.52 7.32
N LEU A 149 8.07 -3.71 6.89
CA LEU A 149 6.65 -3.98 7.08
C LEU A 149 6.25 -5.33 6.44
N LEU A 150 6.66 -5.57 5.20
CA LEU A 150 6.43 -6.83 4.52
C LEU A 150 7.05 -8.02 5.26
N ALA A 151 8.23 -7.85 5.86
CA ALA A 151 8.90 -8.89 6.64
C ALA A 151 8.10 -9.29 7.89
N ARG A 152 7.51 -8.31 8.58
CA ARG A 152 6.78 -8.54 9.84
C ARG A 152 5.44 -9.24 9.62
N PHE A 153 4.81 -9.03 8.47
CA PHE A 153 3.46 -9.54 8.19
C PHE A 153 3.42 -10.70 7.19
N THR A 154 4.56 -11.11 6.64
CA THR A 154 4.69 -12.34 5.84
C THR A 154 5.27 -13.45 6.71
N PRO A 155 4.51 -14.50 7.05
CA PRO A 155 5.08 -15.66 7.74
C PRO A 155 6.25 -16.23 6.94
N PRO A 156 7.29 -16.78 7.58
CA PRO A 156 8.32 -17.53 6.87
C PRO A 156 7.63 -18.61 6.03
N ALA A 157 7.94 -18.68 4.74
CA ALA A 157 7.45 -19.77 3.90
C ALA A 157 7.88 -21.09 4.53
N ASP A 158 6.92 -21.98 4.80
CA ASP A 158 7.20 -23.29 5.36
C ASP A 158 8.06 -24.04 4.32
N ARG A 159 9.30 -24.40 4.68
CA ARG A 159 10.25 -25.06 3.76
C ARG A 159 9.89 -26.53 3.47
N ARG A 160 8.61 -26.88 3.57
CA ARG A 160 8.09 -28.25 3.46
C ARG A 160 7.39 -28.50 2.14
N GLU A 161 7.91 -28.04 1.02
CA GLU A 161 7.40 -28.43 -0.31
C GLU A 161 8.47 -28.20 -1.38
N ALA A 162 9.63 -28.81 -1.16
CA ALA A 162 10.66 -29.00 -2.17
C ALA A 162 11.35 -30.35 -1.90
N ARG A 163 10.61 -31.43 -2.10
CA ARG A 163 11.13 -32.79 -2.30
C ARG A 163 10.26 -33.50 -3.33
#